data_AF-A0A8T3SIS3-F1
#
_entry.id   AF-A0A8T3SIS3-F1
#
_cell.length_a   1.000
_cell.length_b   1.000
_cell.length_c   1.000
_cell.angle_alpha   90.00
_cell.angle_beta   90.00
_cell.angle_gamma   90.00
#
_symmetry.space_group_name_H-M   'P 1'
#
loop_
_entity.id
_entity.type
_entity.pdbx_description
1 polymer ?
#
loop_
_entity_poly.entity_id
_entity_poly.type
_entity_poly.pdbx_seq_one_letter_code
_entity_poly.pdbx_strand_id
1 'polypeptide(L)'
;MPQRLIKQKLAWFLKLTNPDNQEIASLADYLTSDGFCHGFSISYGSMLVIADKQAWWEAALIAIAVCPYKASALEEWITLPGADHNNAVQLKDIFTRVLNYIVYHQASDHPSVTPFQPKHLDQLNILTKFFEFLHEGKIYKIEQLKSIAGYFSIDSLEQSLNANTIAGNICLLQAPQHTICLAYKDNRWILYDPNYLHTSPYTIHRIFNTKRALAREIIQCLGSSIGITVAAFDHTKVIGFPEFEKLLKLNTAEFIQDYGLYAMAETAPELLPTVINSLVKNPSEDYRFAVAMMRSTPDGLNTLQMIALSSPSCLQQALQILARSDYGAACFAKALQQENSKNLLPLHTLALSDLDTVSLALEIASRTQEGIDAVTNSLCILTDTHCSAFFLLGYYASKTLPTILRIADQSNCGSISIAQALFLKSEKILGLEALAYIAPQCVMKAIQIAVKGQEGLAILISGMYSPQGKVSGIDIIKEYIPELQRDIEELIERRLRFFQSEGRAPKKRGFPLTFFKMIQSEDRDILPPSKACRRV
;
A
#
# COMPACT_ATOMS: atom_id res chain seq x y z
N MET A 1 20.75 12.30 -8.91
CA MET A 1 20.64 12.50 -7.44
C MET A 1 21.84 11.85 -6.76
N PRO A 2 22.48 12.51 -5.79
CA PRO A 2 23.65 12.01 -5.05
C PRO A 2 23.53 10.61 -4.41
N GLN A 3 22.35 10.20 -3.91
CA GLN A 3 22.10 8.81 -3.46
C GLN A 3 22.46 7.78 -4.54
N ARG A 4 22.29 8.15 -5.81
CA ARG A 4 22.64 7.32 -6.96
C ARG A 4 24.10 6.91 -6.94
N LEU A 5 25.02 7.75 -6.47
CA LEU A 5 26.45 7.44 -6.45
C LEU A 5 26.75 6.33 -5.44
N ILE A 6 26.35 6.47 -4.18
CA ILE A 6 26.56 5.41 -3.17
C ILE A 6 25.86 4.13 -3.60
N LYS A 7 24.61 4.21 -4.06
CA LYS A 7 23.88 3.02 -4.53
C LYS A 7 24.58 2.32 -5.69
N GLN A 8 25.12 3.08 -6.65
CA GLN A 8 25.92 2.51 -7.75
C GLN A 8 27.22 1.87 -7.24
N LYS A 9 27.87 2.45 -6.23
CA LYS A 9 29.06 1.85 -5.60
C LYS A 9 28.71 0.54 -4.92
N LEU A 10 27.63 0.51 -4.14
CA LEU A 10 27.16 -0.70 -3.45
C LEU A 10 26.74 -1.79 -4.44
N ALA A 11 26.01 -1.44 -5.50
CA ALA A 11 25.64 -2.37 -6.56
C ALA A 11 26.87 -2.91 -7.32
N TRP A 12 27.85 -2.05 -7.61
CA TRP A 12 29.12 -2.47 -8.20
C TRP A 12 29.87 -3.45 -7.29
N PHE A 13 29.95 -3.16 -5.99
CA PHE A 13 30.57 -4.04 -5.00
C PHE A 13 29.91 -5.41 -4.98
N LEU A 14 28.57 -5.47 -4.90
CA LEU A 14 27.80 -6.72 -4.92
C LEU A 14 28.08 -7.57 -6.17
N LYS A 15 28.06 -6.94 -7.36
CA LYS A 15 28.32 -7.62 -8.64
C LYS A 15 29.77 -8.12 -8.73
N LEU A 16 30.72 -7.40 -8.13
CA LEU A 16 32.12 -7.79 -8.12
C LEU A 16 32.40 -8.97 -7.19
N THR A 17 31.81 -8.99 -5.99
CA THR A 17 32.10 -10.01 -4.98
C THR A 17 31.25 -11.27 -5.11
N ASN A 18 30.11 -11.21 -5.80
CA ASN A 18 29.18 -12.34 -5.96
C ASN A 18 28.60 -12.41 -7.39
N PRO A 19 29.43 -12.56 -8.43
CA PRO A 19 28.99 -12.47 -9.82
C PRO A 19 27.96 -13.55 -10.22
N ASP A 20 27.99 -14.70 -9.57
CA ASP A 20 27.15 -15.86 -9.93
C ASP A 20 25.90 -16.00 -9.04
N ASN A 21 25.69 -15.10 -8.07
CA ASN A 21 24.53 -15.17 -7.17
C ASN A 21 23.35 -14.34 -7.70
N GLN A 22 22.30 -15.02 -8.16
CA GLN A 22 21.12 -14.39 -8.76
C GLN A 22 20.34 -13.49 -7.79
N GLU A 23 20.25 -13.85 -6.51
CA GLU A 23 19.57 -13.04 -5.49
C GLU A 23 20.34 -11.72 -5.26
N ILE A 24 21.68 -11.81 -5.21
CA ILE A 24 22.55 -10.63 -5.07
C ILE A 24 22.52 -9.77 -6.34
N ALA A 25 22.47 -10.37 -7.52
CA ALA A 25 22.31 -9.63 -8.78
C ALA A 25 20.98 -8.84 -8.79
N SER A 26 19.89 -9.48 -8.37
CA SER A 26 18.57 -8.83 -8.22
C SER A 26 18.60 -7.67 -7.22
N LEU A 27 19.25 -7.85 -6.07
CA LEU A 27 19.45 -6.77 -5.09
C LEU A 27 20.28 -5.62 -5.65
N ALA A 28 21.35 -5.92 -6.40
CA ALA A 28 22.20 -4.91 -7.02
C ALA A 28 21.45 -4.09 -8.07
N ASP A 29 20.55 -4.71 -8.84
CA ASP A 29 19.69 -4.02 -9.78
C ASP A 29 18.67 -3.13 -9.05
N TYR A 30 18.02 -3.66 -7.99
CA TYR A 30 17.09 -2.91 -7.15
C TYR A 30 17.74 -1.67 -6.50
N LEU A 31 18.98 -1.78 -6.01
CA LEU A 31 19.76 -0.64 -5.51
C LEU A 31 19.87 0.49 -6.55
N THR A 32 19.93 0.16 -7.83
CA THR A 32 20.09 1.15 -8.91
C THR A 32 18.77 1.66 -9.48
N SER A 33 17.69 0.86 -9.43
CA SER A 33 16.35 1.25 -9.91
C SER A 33 15.55 2.03 -8.87
N ASP A 34 15.66 1.69 -7.59
CA ASP A 34 14.77 2.16 -6.53
C ASP A 34 15.50 2.89 -5.37
N GLY A 35 14.72 3.46 -4.45
CA GLY A 35 15.21 4.23 -3.31
C GLY A 35 15.44 3.41 -2.05
N PHE A 36 16.63 3.51 -1.44
CA PHE A 36 16.95 2.97 -0.10
C PHE A 36 16.83 4.03 1.01
N CYS A 37 16.03 5.07 0.78
CA CYS A 37 16.02 6.27 1.62
C CYS A 37 15.65 5.94 3.07
N HIS A 38 14.71 5.01 3.27
CA HIS A 38 14.28 4.56 4.59
C HIS A 38 15.43 3.88 5.36
N GLY A 39 16.10 2.91 4.73
CA GLY A 39 17.23 2.20 5.36
C GLY A 39 18.41 3.12 5.70
N PHE A 40 18.73 4.09 4.82
CA PHE A 40 19.74 5.11 5.12
C PHE A 40 19.35 6.01 6.29
N SER A 41 18.10 6.47 6.34
CA SER A 41 17.62 7.41 7.36
C SER A 41 17.51 6.76 8.75
N ILE A 42 17.05 5.50 8.83
CA ILE A 42 17.08 4.74 10.09
C ILE A 42 18.52 4.51 10.57
N SER A 43 19.40 4.12 9.65
CA SER A 43 20.80 3.87 10.01
C SER A 43 21.50 5.15 10.49
N TYR A 44 21.22 6.29 9.84
CA TYR A 44 21.74 7.58 10.28
C TYR A 44 21.21 7.97 11.67
N GLY A 45 19.89 7.90 11.87
CA GLY A 45 19.27 8.27 13.15
C GLY A 45 19.74 7.37 14.30
N SER A 46 19.86 6.07 14.06
CA SER A 46 20.35 5.13 15.09
C SER A 46 21.81 5.37 15.46
N MET A 47 22.70 5.61 14.48
CA MET A 47 24.11 5.93 14.73
C MET A 47 24.31 7.29 15.42
N LEU A 48 23.36 8.22 15.23
CA LEU A 48 23.37 9.51 15.90
C LEU A 48 22.96 9.39 17.37
N VAL A 49 21.94 8.60 17.66
CA VAL A 49 21.37 8.47 19.02
C VAL A 49 22.16 7.48 19.86
N ILE A 50 22.62 6.39 19.25
CA ILE A 50 23.31 5.32 19.94
C ILE A 50 24.80 5.47 19.70
N ALA A 51 25.55 5.59 20.79
CA ALA A 51 27.01 5.52 20.80
C ALA A 51 27.78 6.66 20.10
N ASP A 52 27.12 7.77 19.76
CA ASP A 52 27.71 8.93 19.06
C ASP A 52 28.51 8.52 17.80
N LYS A 53 28.08 7.43 17.14
CA LYS A 53 28.76 6.84 15.97
C LYS A 53 28.40 7.56 14.67
N GLN A 54 27.72 8.70 14.75
CA GLN A 54 27.40 9.53 13.59
C GLN A 54 28.63 9.82 12.73
N ALA A 55 29.74 10.24 13.37
CA ALA A 55 30.97 10.54 12.65
C ALA A 55 31.54 9.32 11.90
N TRP A 56 31.45 8.13 12.52
CA TRP A 56 31.86 6.87 11.90
C TRP A 56 31.00 6.59 10.65
N TRP A 57 29.68 6.69 10.81
CA TRP A 57 28.72 6.43 9.73
C TRP A 57 28.93 7.38 8.55
N GLU A 58 29.05 8.68 8.81
CA GLU A 58 29.28 9.69 7.78
C GLU A 58 30.60 9.46 7.04
N ALA A 59 31.69 9.17 7.76
CA ALA A 59 32.99 8.87 7.16
C ALA A 59 32.96 7.58 6.32
N ALA A 60 32.24 6.55 6.77
CA ALA A 60 32.05 5.32 6.01
C ALA A 60 31.33 5.55 4.67
N LEU A 61 30.26 6.34 4.68
CA LEU A 61 29.52 6.69 3.46
C LEU A 61 30.38 7.53 2.49
N ILE A 62 31.17 8.46 3.01
CA ILE A 62 32.11 9.25 2.19
C ILE A 62 33.18 8.36 1.57
N ALA A 63 33.78 7.44 2.34
CA ALA A 63 34.77 6.50 1.83
C ALA A 63 34.22 5.65 0.67
N ILE A 64 32.97 5.18 0.79
CA ILE A 64 32.27 4.46 -0.28
C ILE A 64 32.07 5.36 -1.51
N ALA A 65 31.62 6.60 -1.31
CA ALA A 65 31.32 7.52 -2.41
C ALA A 65 32.56 7.88 -3.24
N VAL A 66 33.71 8.08 -2.60
CA VAL A 66 34.96 8.47 -3.28
C VAL A 66 35.80 7.28 -3.75
N CYS A 67 35.46 6.05 -3.34
CA CYS A 67 36.13 4.83 -3.78
C CYS A 67 36.15 4.73 -5.32
N PRO A 68 37.29 4.53 -5.99
CA PRO A 68 37.32 4.30 -7.43
C PRO A 68 36.67 2.95 -7.78
N TYR A 69 36.14 2.80 -9.00
CA TYR A 69 35.59 1.53 -9.50
C TYR A 69 36.70 0.54 -9.85
N LYS A 70 37.50 0.13 -8.86
CA LYS A 70 38.65 -0.75 -9.03
C LYS A 70 38.68 -1.79 -7.90
N ALA A 71 38.75 -3.07 -8.25
CA ALA A 71 38.75 -4.16 -7.27
C ALA A 71 39.86 -4.03 -6.22
N SER A 72 41.07 -3.60 -6.62
CA SER A 72 42.19 -3.42 -5.69
C SER A 72 41.95 -2.34 -4.63
N ALA A 73 41.06 -1.38 -4.88
CA ALA A 73 40.75 -0.33 -3.91
C ALA A 73 39.99 -0.88 -2.68
N LEU A 74 39.31 -2.02 -2.83
CA LEU A 74 38.59 -2.66 -1.73
C LEU A 74 39.51 -3.24 -0.64
N GLU A 75 40.78 -3.46 -0.97
CA GLU A 75 41.81 -3.94 -0.03
C GLU A 75 42.51 -2.80 0.72
N GLU A 76 42.21 -1.54 0.40
CA GLU A 76 42.76 -0.37 1.08
C GLU A 76 42.27 -0.30 2.52
N TRP A 77 43.19 0.02 3.43
CA TRP A 77 42.95 0.16 4.86
C TRP A 77 42.65 1.62 5.19
N ILE A 78 41.47 1.88 5.74
CA ILE A 78 40.97 3.22 6.06
C ILE A 78 40.75 3.33 7.56
N THR A 79 41.18 4.43 8.15
CA THR A 79 40.89 4.74 9.55
C THR A 79 39.60 5.56 9.62
N LEU A 80 38.57 5.02 10.29
CA LEU A 80 37.31 5.71 10.52
C LEU A 80 37.27 6.32 11.93
N PRO A 81 36.68 7.52 12.10
CA PRO A 81 36.54 8.13 13.41
C PRO A 81 35.65 7.28 14.32
N GLY A 82 35.97 7.21 15.62
CA GLY A 82 35.15 6.51 16.61
C GLY A 82 35.10 4.98 16.47
N ALA A 83 36.03 4.36 15.74
CA ALA A 83 36.18 2.91 15.74
C ALA A 83 36.58 2.40 17.14
N ASP A 84 35.96 1.31 17.61
CA ASP A 84 36.10 0.81 18.99
C ASP A 84 37.54 0.40 19.36
N HIS A 85 38.38 0.23 18.35
CA HIS A 85 39.83 0.14 18.44
C HIS A 85 40.41 0.99 17.30
N ASN A 86 41.52 1.70 17.49
CA ASN A 86 42.22 2.54 16.48
C ASN A 86 42.75 1.75 15.25
N ASN A 87 42.11 0.65 14.90
CA ASN A 87 42.46 -0.24 13.83
C ASN A 87 41.83 0.30 12.54
N ALA A 88 42.68 0.52 11.55
CA ALA A 88 42.20 0.69 10.19
C ALA A 88 41.31 -0.52 9.81
N VAL A 89 40.34 -0.30 8.95
CA VAL A 89 39.41 -1.31 8.46
C VAL A 89 39.52 -1.37 6.94
N GLN A 90 39.43 -2.55 6.35
CA GLN A 90 39.46 -2.66 4.89
C GLN A 90 38.18 -2.09 4.29
N LEU A 91 38.31 -1.41 3.15
CA LEU A 91 37.17 -0.80 2.48
C LEU A 91 36.07 -1.82 2.14
N LYS A 92 36.42 -3.06 1.78
CA LYS A 92 35.44 -4.14 1.59
C LYS A 92 34.55 -4.43 2.81
N ASP A 93 35.09 -4.30 4.02
CA ASP A 93 34.34 -4.54 5.25
C ASP A 93 33.39 -3.37 5.54
N ILE A 94 33.81 -2.15 5.19
CA ILE A 94 32.96 -0.95 5.25
C ILE A 94 31.77 -1.10 4.30
N PHE A 95 32.02 -1.48 3.04
CA PHE A 95 30.98 -1.76 2.05
C PHE A 95 29.99 -2.81 2.57
N THR A 96 30.50 -3.95 3.04
CA THR A 96 29.69 -5.05 3.59
C THR A 96 28.82 -4.58 4.75
N ARG A 97 29.41 -3.84 5.71
CA ARG A 97 28.70 -3.36 6.89
C ARG A 97 27.60 -2.35 6.54
N VAL A 98 27.91 -1.36 5.70
CA VAL A 98 26.92 -0.37 5.26
C VAL A 98 25.79 -1.04 4.49
N LEU A 99 26.10 -1.97 3.58
CA LEU A 99 25.10 -2.72 2.83
C LEU A 99 24.15 -3.47 3.77
N ASN A 100 24.69 -4.23 4.73
CA ASN A 100 23.88 -5.00 5.67
C ASN A 100 22.93 -4.11 6.46
N TYR A 101 23.40 -2.95 6.94
CA TYR A 101 22.54 -2.02 7.67
C TYR A 101 21.43 -1.45 6.79
N ILE A 102 21.75 -0.91 5.61
CA ILE A 102 20.71 -0.27 4.78
C ILE A 102 19.73 -1.29 4.22
N VAL A 103 20.19 -2.50 3.87
CA VAL A 103 19.33 -3.56 3.34
C VAL A 103 18.40 -4.06 4.41
N TYR A 104 18.90 -4.34 5.63
CA TYR A 104 18.05 -4.75 6.74
C TYR A 104 17.03 -3.65 7.09
N HIS A 105 17.49 -2.40 7.26
CA HIS A 105 16.63 -1.30 7.69
C HIS A 105 15.69 -0.76 6.60
N GLN A 106 15.83 -1.19 5.35
CA GLN A 106 14.92 -0.77 4.28
C GLN A 106 13.50 -1.30 4.48
N ALA A 107 13.36 -2.45 5.17
CA ALA A 107 12.09 -3.08 5.53
C ALA A 107 11.06 -3.07 4.37
N SER A 108 11.41 -3.71 3.26
CA SER A 108 10.65 -3.65 2.00
C SER A 108 10.15 -5.03 1.62
N ASP A 109 8.89 -5.10 1.19
CA ASP A 109 8.27 -6.32 0.66
C ASP A 109 8.70 -6.64 -0.78
N HIS A 110 9.59 -5.83 -1.37
CA HIS A 110 10.10 -6.04 -2.72
C HIS A 110 10.84 -7.40 -2.84
N PRO A 111 10.57 -8.21 -3.89
CA PRO A 111 11.20 -9.53 -4.06
C PRO A 111 12.73 -9.54 -4.07
N SER A 112 13.37 -8.45 -4.48
CA SER A 112 14.83 -8.30 -4.45
C SER A 112 15.41 -8.04 -3.05
N VAL A 113 14.58 -7.71 -2.06
CA VAL A 113 15.00 -7.36 -0.69
C VAL A 113 14.54 -8.40 0.32
N THR A 114 13.35 -8.97 0.13
CA THR A 114 12.76 -9.94 1.06
C THR A 114 13.62 -11.17 1.39
N PRO A 115 14.50 -11.70 0.50
CA PRO A 115 15.42 -12.78 0.88
C PRO A 115 16.40 -12.42 1.99
N PHE A 116 16.67 -11.13 2.19
CA PHE A 116 17.65 -10.60 3.14
C PHE A 116 17.02 -10.07 4.44
N GLN A 117 15.72 -10.27 4.63
CA GLN A 117 14.97 -9.72 5.76
C GLN A 117 14.10 -10.79 6.44
N PRO A 118 13.82 -10.63 7.75
CA PRO A 118 12.82 -11.44 8.43
C PRO A 118 11.46 -11.36 7.71
N LYS A 119 10.71 -12.46 7.72
CA LYS A 119 9.33 -12.46 7.23
C LYS A 119 8.51 -11.44 8.03
N HIS A 120 7.65 -10.71 7.34
CA HIS A 120 6.76 -9.71 7.92
C HIS A 120 7.44 -8.43 8.43
N LEU A 121 8.70 -8.18 8.05
CA LEU A 121 9.32 -6.88 8.26
C LEU A 121 8.80 -5.88 7.22
N ASP A 122 8.33 -4.71 7.66
CA ASP A 122 7.91 -3.60 6.81
C ASP A 122 8.29 -2.23 7.45
N GLN A 123 8.23 -1.16 6.67
CA GLN A 123 8.64 0.18 7.11
C GLN A 123 7.78 0.72 8.26
N LEU A 124 6.55 0.22 8.45
CA LEU A 124 5.66 0.63 9.53
C LEU A 124 6.01 -0.07 10.85
N ASN A 125 6.58 -1.28 10.77
CA ASN A 125 6.78 -2.14 11.92
C ASN A 125 8.24 -2.32 12.34
N ILE A 126 9.22 -1.89 11.52
CA ILE A 126 10.64 -2.04 11.84
C ILE A 126 10.98 -1.43 13.21
N LEU A 127 10.61 -0.17 13.45
CA LEU A 127 10.91 0.52 14.70
C LEU A 127 10.12 -0.02 15.91
N THR A 128 8.97 -0.66 15.69
CA THR A 128 8.11 -1.12 16.80
C THR A 128 8.38 -2.57 17.21
N LYS A 129 8.80 -3.44 16.27
CA LYS A 129 8.88 -4.89 16.50
C LYS A 129 10.25 -5.50 16.26
N PHE A 130 11.04 -4.93 15.36
CA PHE A 130 12.25 -5.59 14.84
C PHE A 130 13.54 -4.82 15.11
N PHE A 131 13.45 -3.56 15.53
CA PHE A 131 14.63 -2.74 15.77
C PHE A 131 15.34 -3.14 17.06
N GLU A 132 16.53 -3.69 16.92
CA GLU A 132 17.46 -4.00 18.00
C GLU A 132 18.85 -3.49 17.64
N PHE A 133 19.55 -2.89 18.61
CA PHE A 133 20.92 -2.44 18.42
C PHE A 133 21.82 -2.94 19.55
N LEU A 134 22.89 -3.65 19.21
CA LEU A 134 23.88 -4.12 20.18
C LEU A 134 25.02 -3.11 20.31
N HIS A 135 25.23 -2.58 21.51
CA HIS A 135 26.36 -1.70 21.82
C HIS A 135 26.91 -2.01 23.20
N GLU A 136 28.23 -2.17 23.30
CA GLU A 136 28.93 -2.49 24.56
C GLU A 136 28.32 -3.69 25.32
N GLY A 137 27.90 -4.73 24.57
CA GLY A 137 27.28 -5.92 25.14
C GLY A 137 25.82 -5.76 25.60
N LYS A 138 25.23 -4.56 25.45
CA LYS A 138 23.83 -4.29 25.76
C LYS A 138 22.98 -4.18 24.49
N ILE A 139 21.81 -4.82 24.50
CA ILE A 139 20.81 -4.68 23.45
C ILE A 139 19.89 -3.52 23.79
N TYR A 140 19.80 -2.55 22.88
CA TYR A 140 18.90 -1.42 22.93
C TYR A 140 17.69 -1.70 22.04
N LYS A 141 16.49 -1.50 22.59
CA LYS A 141 15.21 -1.66 21.89
C LYS A 141 14.42 -0.37 22.00
N ILE A 142 13.54 -0.11 21.03
CA ILE A 142 12.62 1.02 21.13
C ILE A 142 11.60 0.72 22.23
N GLU A 143 11.51 1.62 23.20
CA GLU A 143 10.57 1.52 24.33
C GLU A 143 9.36 2.45 24.15
N GLN A 144 9.50 3.52 23.38
CA GLN A 144 8.39 4.40 23.03
C GLN A 144 8.45 4.85 21.57
N LEU A 145 7.28 5.04 20.99
CA LEU A 145 7.11 5.60 19.66
C LEU A 145 5.96 6.61 19.67
N LYS A 146 6.17 7.75 19.02
CA LYS A 146 5.14 8.77 18.84
C LYS A 146 5.21 9.30 17.42
N SER A 147 4.05 9.31 16.76
CA SER A 147 3.93 9.81 15.40
C SER A 147 2.97 10.99 15.34
N ILE A 148 3.24 11.91 14.41
CA ILE A 148 2.28 12.89 13.92
C ILE A 148 2.35 12.90 12.40
N ALA A 149 1.26 13.25 11.74
CA ALA A 149 1.25 13.31 10.28
C ALA A 149 0.15 14.24 9.79
N GLY A 150 0.29 14.67 8.54
CA GLY A 150 -0.67 15.53 7.88
C GLY A 150 -0.05 16.35 6.77
N TYR A 151 -0.85 17.25 6.22
CA TYR A 151 -0.37 18.34 5.41
C TYR A 151 0.16 19.45 6.31
N PHE A 152 1.37 19.92 6.02
CA PHE A 152 1.99 21.02 6.73
C PHE A 152 2.34 22.16 5.76
N SER A 153 1.86 23.35 6.10
CA SER A 153 2.46 24.59 5.63
C SER A 153 3.82 24.80 6.32
N ILE A 154 4.64 25.73 5.81
CA ILE A 154 5.91 26.10 6.48
C ILE A 154 5.64 26.50 7.94
N ASP A 155 4.56 27.27 8.18
CA ASP A 155 4.23 27.82 9.49
C ASP A 155 3.72 26.73 10.44
N SER A 156 2.88 25.79 9.99
CA SER A 156 2.41 24.70 10.85
C SER A 156 3.49 23.64 11.10
N LEU A 157 4.38 23.37 10.13
CA LEU A 157 5.55 22.52 10.36
C LEU A 157 6.51 23.14 11.38
N GLU A 158 6.85 24.41 11.20
CA GLU A 158 7.73 25.17 12.11
C GLU A 158 7.23 25.11 13.57
N GLN A 159 5.93 25.27 13.78
CA GLN A 159 5.33 25.19 15.11
C GLN A 159 5.27 23.77 15.67
N SER A 160 5.04 22.78 14.81
CA SER A 160 4.89 21.38 15.21
C SER A 160 6.22 20.74 15.65
N LEU A 161 7.36 21.17 15.09
CA LEU A 161 8.67 20.62 15.44
C LEU A 161 9.03 20.92 16.91
N ASN A 162 9.34 19.87 17.68
CA ASN A 162 9.66 19.97 19.10
C ASN A 162 11.09 19.47 19.39
N ALA A 163 11.97 20.38 19.81
CA ALA A 163 13.37 20.07 20.09
C ALA A 163 13.53 19.06 21.24
N ASN A 164 12.74 19.16 22.31
CA ASN A 164 12.84 18.26 23.46
C ASN A 164 12.42 16.82 23.09
N THR A 165 11.42 16.70 22.22
CA THR A 165 10.96 15.41 21.69
C THR A 165 11.99 14.79 20.75
N ILE A 166 12.68 15.59 19.93
CA ILE A 166 13.60 15.10 18.89
C ILE A 166 15.02 14.87 19.44
N ALA A 167 15.48 15.67 20.39
CA ALA A 167 16.83 15.60 20.92
C ALA A 167 17.13 14.21 21.50
N GLY A 168 18.19 13.55 21.03
CA GLY A 168 18.59 12.22 21.52
C GLY A 168 17.57 11.11 21.26
N ASN A 169 16.73 11.24 20.23
CA ASN A 169 15.80 10.20 19.76
C ASN A 169 15.96 10.02 18.25
N ILE A 170 15.53 8.86 17.73
CA ILE A 170 15.48 8.64 16.28
C ILE A 170 14.25 9.39 15.78
N CYS A 171 14.43 10.40 14.92
CA CYS A 171 13.32 11.11 14.29
C CYS A 171 13.40 10.95 12.77
N LEU A 172 12.37 10.33 12.20
CA LEU A 172 12.20 10.13 10.77
C LEU A 172 11.10 11.06 10.26
N LEU A 173 11.33 11.66 9.08
CA LEU A 173 10.29 12.34 8.33
C LEU A 173 10.05 11.58 7.02
N GLN A 174 8.79 11.26 6.76
CA GLN A 174 8.37 10.35 5.71
C GLN A 174 7.37 11.04 4.80
N ALA A 175 7.55 10.88 3.50
CA ALA A 175 6.56 11.12 2.47
C ALA A 175 6.43 9.82 1.64
N PRO A 176 5.39 9.65 0.82
CA PRO A 176 5.12 8.37 0.14
C PRO A 176 6.29 7.75 -0.65
N GLN A 177 7.26 8.57 -1.08
CA GLN A 177 8.40 8.10 -1.88
C GLN A 177 9.76 8.42 -1.28
N HIS A 178 9.83 9.03 -0.09
CA HIS A 178 11.10 9.48 0.46
C HIS A 178 11.08 9.49 1.99
N THR A 179 12.22 9.20 2.59
CA THR A 179 12.40 9.28 4.04
C THR A 179 13.72 9.96 4.34
N ILE A 180 13.68 10.97 5.20
CA ILE A 180 14.84 11.71 5.71
C ILE A 180 14.91 11.60 7.23
N CYS A 181 16.05 11.90 7.82
CA CYS A 181 16.25 11.90 9.27
C CYS A 181 16.46 13.33 9.77
N LEU A 182 15.86 13.64 10.92
CA LEU A 182 16.06 14.90 11.63
C LEU A 182 16.65 14.62 13.01
N ALA A 183 17.56 15.47 13.42
CA ALA A 183 18.10 15.46 14.76
C ALA A 183 18.17 16.87 15.33
N TYR A 184 18.18 16.94 16.67
CA TYR A 184 18.46 18.16 17.41
C TYR A 184 19.62 17.88 18.37
N LYS A 185 20.78 18.47 18.12
CA LYS A 185 22.01 18.27 18.89
C LYS A 185 22.77 19.60 18.99
N ASP A 186 23.36 19.88 20.14
CA ASP A 186 24.12 21.12 20.40
C ASP A 186 23.37 22.40 20.02
N ASN A 187 22.08 22.48 20.37
CA ASN A 187 21.17 23.58 20.02
C ASN A 187 21.05 23.88 18.51
N ARG A 188 21.28 22.86 17.67
CA ARG A 188 21.18 22.97 16.22
C ARG A 188 20.31 21.87 15.65
N TRP A 189 19.56 22.21 14.61
CA TRP A 189 18.81 21.24 13.83
C TRP A 189 19.71 20.66 12.75
N ILE A 190 19.75 19.34 12.67
CA ILE A 190 20.56 18.61 11.70
C ILE A 190 19.60 17.79 10.85
N LEU A 191 19.54 18.08 9.55
CA LEU A 191 18.73 17.33 8.60
C LEU A 191 19.64 16.48 7.72
N TYR A 192 19.37 15.18 7.71
CA TYR A 192 20.02 14.23 6.83
C TYR A 192 19.03 13.76 5.76
N ASP A 193 19.32 14.09 4.53
CA ASP A 193 18.65 13.54 3.36
C ASP A 193 19.60 12.56 2.65
N PRO A 194 19.22 11.29 2.44
CA PRO A 194 19.97 10.36 1.61
C PRO A 194 20.29 10.86 0.19
N ASN A 195 19.63 11.90 -0.31
CA ASN A 195 19.89 12.57 -1.57
C ASN A 195 20.86 13.76 -1.49
N TYR A 196 21.39 14.11 -0.31
CA TYR A 196 22.49 15.06 -0.20
C TYR A 196 23.83 14.48 -0.69
N LEU A 197 24.84 15.34 -0.86
CA LEU A 197 26.13 14.93 -1.42
C LEU A 197 27.02 14.27 -0.36
N HIS A 198 27.27 12.97 -0.48
CA HIS A 198 28.16 12.21 0.41
C HIS A 198 29.64 12.31 0.03
N THR A 199 30.11 13.49 -0.38
CA THR A 199 31.52 13.71 -0.77
C THR A 199 32.37 14.33 0.33
N SER A 200 31.73 14.91 1.35
CA SER A 200 32.42 15.53 2.49
C SER A 200 31.51 15.59 3.72
N PRO A 201 32.08 15.77 4.93
CA PRO A 201 31.30 15.95 6.16
C PRO A 201 30.37 17.18 6.13
N TYR A 202 30.68 18.18 5.31
CA TYR A 202 29.90 19.43 5.22
C TYR A 202 28.69 19.32 4.29
N THR A 203 28.62 18.25 3.49
CA THR A 203 27.62 18.09 2.43
C THR A 203 26.69 16.92 2.66
N ILE A 204 27.02 16.03 3.62
CA ILE A 204 26.25 14.81 3.94
C ILE A 204 24.97 15.09 4.72
N HIS A 205 24.96 16.17 5.50
CA HIS A 205 23.79 16.69 6.22
C HIS A 205 23.79 18.22 6.12
N ARG A 206 22.66 18.84 6.44
CA ARG A 206 22.54 20.31 6.55
C ARG A 206 22.21 20.72 7.97
N ILE A 207 22.74 21.86 8.39
CA ILE A 207 22.55 22.41 9.74
C ILE A 207 21.71 23.68 9.64
N PHE A 208 20.71 23.79 10.51
CA PHE A 208 19.79 24.93 10.54
C PHE A 208 19.73 25.55 11.95
N ASN A 209 19.82 26.87 11.99
CA ASN A 209 19.71 27.66 13.24
C ASN A 209 18.27 28.13 13.51
N THR A 210 17.37 28.04 12.54
CA THR A 210 15.96 28.44 12.69
C THR A 210 15.03 27.34 12.19
N LYS A 211 13.92 27.13 12.89
CA LYS A 211 12.90 26.16 12.49
C LYS A 211 12.27 26.52 11.15
N ARG A 212 12.07 27.81 10.84
CA ARG A 212 11.56 28.26 9.55
C ARG A 212 12.42 27.82 8.36
N ALA A 213 13.74 27.99 8.46
CA ALA A 213 14.66 27.57 7.39
C ALA A 213 14.66 26.04 7.23
N LEU A 214 14.66 25.32 8.35
CA LEU A 214 14.52 23.87 8.38
C LEU A 214 13.20 23.40 7.73
N ALA A 215 12.07 24.00 8.10
CA ALA A 215 10.75 23.64 7.58
C ALA A 215 10.66 23.82 6.06
N ARG A 216 11.27 24.88 5.52
CA ARG A 216 11.39 25.07 4.06
C ARG A 216 12.20 23.95 3.40
N GLU A 217 13.33 23.58 3.98
CA GLU A 217 14.14 22.49 3.45
C GLU A 217 13.39 21.16 3.49
N ILE A 218 12.72 20.85 4.62
CA ILE A 218 11.91 19.62 4.75
C ILE A 218 10.84 19.57 3.66
N ILE A 219 10.09 20.66 3.47
CA ILE A 219 9.05 20.73 2.43
C ILE A 219 9.66 20.66 1.02
N GLN A 220 10.84 21.20 0.80
CA GLN A 220 11.56 21.07 -0.47
C GLN A 220 11.98 19.61 -0.74
N CYS A 221 12.39 18.88 0.29
CA CYS A 221 12.80 17.48 0.19
C CYS A 221 11.61 16.51 0.05
N LEU A 222 10.52 16.74 0.78
CA LEU A 222 9.42 15.78 0.95
C LEU A 222 8.07 16.23 0.36
N GLY A 223 7.91 17.51 0.05
CA GLY A 223 6.58 18.12 -0.12
C GLY A 223 5.91 18.42 1.22
N SER A 224 4.62 18.76 1.19
CA SER A 224 3.87 19.20 2.38
C SER A 224 3.16 18.08 3.14
N SER A 225 2.95 16.91 2.53
CA SER A 225 2.27 15.78 3.19
C SER A 225 3.32 14.88 3.83
N ILE A 226 3.50 15.05 5.15
CA ILE A 226 4.64 14.49 5.88
C ILE A 226 4.12 13.68 7.08
N GLY A 227 4.69 12.50 7.29
CA GLY A 227 4.66 11.78 8.55
C GLY A 227 5.94 12.04 9.34
N ILE A 228 5.85 12.24 10.65
CA ILE A 228 6.98 12.45 11.57
C ILE A 228 6.88 11.41 12.66
N THR A 229 7.85 10.50 12.69
CA THR A 229 7.92 9.40 13.65
C THR A 229 9.13 9.59 14.55
N VAL A 230 8.92 9.62 15.87
CA VAL A 230 9.97 9.70 16.88
C VAL A 230 9.98 8.42 17.70
N ALA A 231 11.14 7.76 17.76
CA ALA A 231 11.37 6.55 18.51
C ALA A 231 12.44 6.76 19.59
N ALA A 232 12.14 6.33 20.81
CA ALA A 232 12.99 6.49 21.99
C ALA A 232 13.36 5.13 22.60
N PHE A 233 14.59 5.04 23.09
CA PHE A 233 15.12 3.87 23.82
C PHE A 233 14.84 3.89 25.32
N ASP A 234 14.21 4.97 25.81
CA ASP A 234 13.99 5.23 27.24
C ASP A 234 12.50 5.51 27.50
N HIS A 235 11.82 4.59 28.18
CA HIS A 235 10.43 4.69 28.57
C HIS A 235 10.12 5.81 29.58
N THR A 236 11.12 6.45 30.18
CA THR A 236 10.91 7.58 31.10
C THR A 236 10.88 8.92 30.37
N LYS A 237 11.36 8.96 29.13
CA LYS A 237 11.44 10.18 28.34
C LYS A 237 10.05 10.61 27.87
N VAL A 238 9.73 11.89 28.03
CA VAL A 238 8.47 12.46 27.52
C VAL A 238 8.65 12.84 26.06
N ILE A 239 8.05 12.07 25.16
CA ILE A 239 7.97 12.40 23.73
C ILE A 239 6.55 12.87 23.37
N GLY A 240 6.43 14.02 22.69
CA GLY A 240 5.13 14.55 22.32
C GLY A 240 5.18 15.81 21.45
N PHE A 241 4.04 16.13 20.84
CA PHE A 241 3.89 17.26 19.93
C PHE A 241 2.70 18.14 20.33
N PRO A 242 2.76 18.81 21.50
CA PRO A 242 1.62 19.54 22.05
C PRO A 242 1.14 20.68 21.15
N GLU A 243 2.04 21.38 20.45
CA GLU A 243 1.65 22.44 19.52
C GLU A 243 0.95 21.88 18.28
N PHE A 244 1.42 20.75 17.74
CA PHE A 244 0.69 20.06 16.67
C PHE A 244 -0.72 19.65 17.13
N GLU A 245 -0.86 19.06 18.32
CA GLU A 245 -2.16 18.64 18.85
C GLU A 245 -3.13 19.81 19.03
N LYS A 246 -2.63 21.00 19.39
CA LYS A 246 -3.43 22.23 19.43
C LYS A 246 -3.82 22.68 18.02
N LEU A 247 -2.86 22.75 17.09
CA LEU A 247 -3.11 23.17 15.71
C LEU A 247 -4.10 22.25 15.00
N LEU A 248 -3.98 20.93 15.17
CA LEU A 248 -4.87 19.95 14.55
C LEU A 248 -6.33 20.14 14.98
N LYS A 249 -6.56 20.49 16.26
CA LYS A 249 -7.89 20.79 16.80
C LYS A 249 -8.46 22.11 16.29
N LEU A 250 -7.59 23.11 16.09
CA LEU A 250 -7.98 24.44 15.62
C LEU A 250 -8.22 24.49 14.11
N ASN A 251 -7.45 23.73 13.33
CA ASN A 251 -7.43 23.82 11.88
C ASN A 251 -7.32 22.43 11.21
N THR A 252 -8.23 21.51 11.54
CA THR A 252 -8.25 20.15 10.96
C THR A 252 -8.24 20.18 9.42
N ALA A 253 -8.92 21.17 8.83
CA ALA A 253 -9.02 21.36 7.38
C ALA A 253 -7.68 21.61 6.68
N GLU A 254 -6.67 22.19 7.35
CA GLU A 254 -5.32 22.33 6.81
C GLU A 254 -4.64 20.97 6.69
N PHE A 255 -4.65 20.19 7.77
CA PHE A 255 -3.86 18.96 7.85
C PHE A 255 -4.35 17.80 6.99
N ILE A 256 -5.59 17.85 6.48
CA ILE A 256 -6.14 16.83 5.59
C ILE A 256 -5.95 17.13 4.10
N GLN A 257 -5.37 18.28 3.74
CA GLN A 257 -5.18 18.68 2.34
C GLN A 257 -4.18 17.78 1.60
N ASP A 258 -4.23 17.80 0.27
CA ASP A 258 -3.40 16.98 -0.61
C ASP A 258 -3.33 15.52 -0.14
N TYR A 259 -2.14 15.03 0.25
CA TYR A 259 -1.92 13.68 0.76
C TYR A 259 -1.85 13.64 2.30
N GLY A 260 -2.26 14.69 2.99
CA GLY A 260 -2.17 14.82 4.45
C GLY A 260 -3.01 13.77 5.19
N LEU A 261 -4.25 13.54 4.75
CA LEU A 261 -5.10 12.48 5.34
C LEU A 261 -4.54 11.08 5.08
N TYR A 262 -3.94 10.86 3.89
CA TYR A 262 -3.22 9.61 3.59
C TYR A 262 -2.04 9.43 4.54
N ALA A 263 -1.20 10.46 4.69
CA ALA A 263 -0.04 10.42 5.59
C ALA A 263 -0.44 10.14 7.05
N MET A 264 -1.59 10.67 7.49
CA MET A 264 -2.18 10.31 8.79
C MET A 264 -2.56 8.84 8.86
N ALA A 265 -3.30 8.32 7.88
CA ALA A 265 -3.70 6.93 7.87
C ALA A 265 -2.51 5.97 7.81
N GLU A 266 -1.43 6.35 7.14
CA GLU A 266 -0.21 5.55 7.02
C GLU A 266 0.67 5.62 8.27
N THR A 267 1.03 6.83 8.72
CA THR A 267 2.10 7.03 9.71
C THR A 267 1.58 7.22 11.14
N ALA A 268 0.37 7.75 11.30
CA ALA A 268 -0.20 8.09 12.61
C ALA A 268 -1.73 7.80 12.66
N PRO A 269 -2.15 6.54 12.42
CA PRO A 269 -3.56 6.16 12.33
C PRO A 269 -4.36 6.44 13.61
N GLU A 270 -3.68 6.59 14.76
CA GLU A 270 -4.27 7.01 16.03
C GLU A 270 -4.83 8.44 16.00
N LEU A 271 -4.43 9.27 15.03
CA LEU A 271 -4.97 10.62 14.83
C LEU A 271 -6.35 10.59 14.16
N LEU A 272 -6.65 9.55 13.38
CA LEU A 272 -7.87 9.48 12.56
C LEU A 272 -9.16 9.63 13.38
N PRO A 273 -9.35 9.00 14.56
CA PRO A 273 -10.54 9.24 15.36
C PRO A 273 -10.74 10.72 15.72
N THR A 274 -9.67 11.45 16.04
CA THR A 274 -9.77 12.88 16.38
C THR A 274 -10.14 13.71 15.16
N VAL A 275 -9.51 13.43 14.02
CA VAL A 275 -9.74 14.13 12.74
C VAL A 275 -11.16 13.89 12.23
N ILE A 276 -11.60 12.63 12.18
CA ILE A 276 -12.94 12.27 11.71
C ILE A 276 -14.02 12.86 12.63
N ASN A 277 -13.85 12.80 13.95
CA ASN A 277 -14.80 13.43 14.88
C ASN A 277 -14.88 14.96 14.74
N SER A 278 -13.77 15.61 14.38
CA SER A 278 -13.74 17.05 14.08
C SER A 278 -14.54 17.36 12.81
N LEU A 279 -14.32 16.59 11.73
CA LEU A 279 -15.01 16.75 10.45
C LEU A 279 -16.50 16.43 10.53
N VAL A 280 -16.89 15.42 11.32
CA VAL A 280 -18.31 15.13 11.58
C VAL A 280 -19.05 16.36 12.12
N LYS A 281 -18.38 17.17 12.96
CA LYS A 281 -18.93 18.39 13.58
C LYS A 281 -18.84 19.62 12.68
N ASN A 282 -18.09 19.57 11.58
CA ASN A 282 -17.88 20.71 10.70
C ASN A 282 -18.14 20.39 9.21
N PRO A 283 -19.42 20.35 8.78
CA PRO A 283 -19.79 20.01 7.41
C PRO A 283 -19.23 20.94 6.32
N SER A 284 -18.72 22.13 6.65
CA SER A 284 -18.08 23.01 5.65
C SER A 284 -16.85 22.39 5.01
N GLU A 285 -16.24 21.40 5.67
CA GLU A 285 -15.02 20.72 5.22
C GLU A 285 -15.29 19.42 4.44
N ASP A 286 -16.55 19.02 4.27
CA ASP A 286 -16.94 17.79 3.59
C ASP A 286 -16.33 17.72 2.16
N TYR A 287 -16.26 18.86 1.46
CA TYR A 287 -15.62 18.97 0.14
C TYR A 287 -14.13 18.62 0.19
N ARG A 288 -13.38 19.19 1.14
CA ARG A 288 -11.93 18.94 1.27
C ARG A 288 -11.68 17.50 1.67
N PHE A 289 -12.49 16.97 2.58
CA PHE A 289 -12.43 15.57 2.97
C PHE A 289 -12.69 14.64 1.78
N ALA A 290 -13.74 14.90 0.98
CA ALA A 290 -14.04 14.11 -0.21
C ALA A 290 -12.89 14.10 -1.22
N VAL A 291 -12.25 15.26 -1.46
CA VAL A 291 -11.05 15.35 -2.31
C VAL A 291 -9.89 14.54 -1.74
N ALA A 292 -9.64 14.62 -0.43
CA ALA A 292 -8.56 13.87 0.21
C ALA A 292 -8.77 12.34 0.15
N MET A 293 -10.03 11.89 0.24
CA MET A 293 -10.39 10.47 0.19
C MET A 293 -10.07 9.80 -1.15
N MET A 294 -10.16 10.54 -2.27
CA MET A 294 -9.88 10.03 -3.62
C MET A 294 -8.42 10.20 -4.07
N ARG A 295 -7.51 10.67 -3.20
CA ARG A 295 -6.10 10.78 -3.55
C ARG A 295 -5.43 9.41 -3.46
N SER A 296 -4.70 9.05 -4.51
CA SER A 296 -3.86 7.86 -4.55
C SER A 296 -2.38 8.23 -4.63
N THR A 297 -1.57 7.46 -3.91
CA THR A 297 -0.11 7.50 -4.05
C THR A 297 0.32 6.96 -5.41
N PRO A 298 1.59 7.12 -5.81
CA PRO A 298 2.07 6.67 -7.12
C PRO A 298 2.02 5.15 -7.34
N ASP A 299 1.97 4.35 -6.27
CA ASP A 299 1.68 2.92 -6.29
C ASP A 299 0.18 2.59 -6.34
N GLY A 300 -0.68 3.62 -6.42
CA GLY A 300 -2.13 3.53 -6.64
C GLY A 300 -2.97 3.27 -5.38
N LEU A 301 -2.36 3.19 -4.20
CA LEU A 301 -3.09 3.04 -2.93
C LEU A 301 -3.73 4.37 -2.53
N ASN A 302 -5.03 4.36 -2.23
CA ASN A 302 -5.73 5.60 -1.86
C ASN A 302 -6.06 5.71 -0.37
N THR A 303 -6.43 6.93 0.04
CA THR A 303 -6.76 7.25 1.43
C THR A 303 -7.88 6.36 1.98
N LEU A 304 -8.89 6.02 1.17
CA LEU A 304 -9.97 5.12 1.57
C LEU A 304 -9.45 3.73 1.95
N GLN A 305 -8.59 3.15 1.11
CA GLN A 305 -7.95 1.86 1.39
C GLN A 305 -7.07 1.95 2.63
N MET A 306 -6.28 3.02 2.77
CA MET A 306 -5.43 3.19 3.93
C MET A 306 -6.21 3.25 5.23
N ILE A 307 -7.31 4.01 5.29
CA ILE A 307 -8.17 4.05 6.48
C ILE A 307 -8.76 2.66 6.77
N ALA A 308 -9.21 1.94 5.73
CA ALA A 308 -9.76 0.61 5.90
C ALA A 308 -8.75 -0.39 6.48
N LEU A 309 -7.48 -0.28 6.08
CA LEU A 309 -6.40 -1.16 6.54
C LEU A 309 -5.85 -0.77 7.92
N SER A 310 -5.64 0.53 8.16
CA SER A 310 -4.92 0.99 9.36
C SER A 310 -5.82 1.41 10.52
N SER A 311 -7.06 1.82 10.24
CA SER A 311 -8.01 2.27 11.26
C SER A 311 -9.45 1.93 10.86
N PRO A 312 -9.79 0.62 10.73
CA PRO A 312 -11.11 0.17 10.25
C PRO A 312 -12.27 0.69 11.11
N SER A 313 -12.03 0.98 12.39
CA SER A 313 -13.05 1.57 13.28
C SER A 313 -13.49 2.98 12.88
N CYS A 314 -12.68 3.71 12.10
CA CYS A 314 -13.02 5.04 11.59
C CYS A 314 -13.73 5.00 10.23
N LEU A 315 -13.66 3.87 9.52
CA LEU A 315 -14.10 3.76 8.13
C LEU A 315 -15.59 4.08 7.96
N GLN A 316 -16.45 3.55 8.82
CA GLN A 316 -17.89 3.81 8.73
C GLN A 316 -18.22 5.31 8.88
N GLN A 317 -17.57 6.01 9.81
CA GLN A 317 -17.77 7.46 10.00
C GLN A 317 -17.21 8.26 8.82
N ALA A 318 -16.05 7.86 8.27
CA ALA A 318 -15.51 8.44 7.06
C ALA A 318 -16.49 8.31 5.88
N LEU A 319 -17.09 7.13 5.69
CA LEU A 319 -18.13 6.92 4.68
C LEU A 319 -19.38 7.77 4.94
N GLN A 320 -19.81 7.92 6.20
CA GLN A 320 -20.95 8.79 6.55
C GLN A 320 -20.70 10.25 6.15
N ILE A 321 -19.47 10.75 6.26
CA ILE A 321 -19.12 12.10 5.78
C ILE A 321 -19.28 12.17 4.25
N LEU A 322 -18.74 11.20 3.51
CA LEU A 322 -18.89 11.13 2.04
C LEU A 322 -20.35 11.03 1.60
N ALA A 323 -21.19 10.36 2.40
CA ALA A 323 -22.61 10.20 2.15
C ALA A 323 -23.45 11.48 2.34
N ARG A 324 -22.87 12.59 2.83
CA ARG A 324 -23.62 13.84 3.06
C ARG A 324 -23.93 14.62 1.78
N SER A 325 -23.19 14.38 0.70
CA SER A 325 -23.35 15.13 -0.55
C SER A 325 -23.12 14.27 -1.80
N ASP A 326 -23.71 14.70 -2.92
CA ASP A 326 -23.48 14.05 -4.22
C ASP A 326 -22.02 14.18 -4.67
N TYR A 327 -21.36 15.29 -4.31
CA TYR A 327 -19.94 15.47 -4.58
C TYR A 327 -19.09 14.45 -3.80
N GLY A 328 -19.41 14.20 -2.53
CA GLY A 328 -18.78 13.16 -1.73
C GLY A 328 -18.96 11.77 -2.34
N ALA A 329 -20.17 11.45 -2.82
CA ALA A 329 -20.45 10.20 -3.52
C ALA A 329 -19.68 10.07 -4.85
N ALA A 330 -19.53 11.16 -5.61
CA ALA A 330 -18.74 11.17 -6.84
C ALA A 330 -17.23 10.98 -6.58
N CYS A 331 -16.69 11.61 -5.53
CA CYS A 331 -15.31 11.37 -5.11
C CYS A 331 -15.10 9.92 -4.65
N PHE A 332 -16.06 9.36 -3.91
CA PHE A 332 -16.04 7.95 -3.52
C PHE A 332 -16.03 7.02 -4.75
N ALA A 333 -16.88 7.29 -5.75
CA ALA A 333 -16.90 6.54 -7.01
C ALA A 333 -15.55 6.57 -7.74
N LYS A 334 -14.87 7.71 -7.75
CA LYS A 334 -13.52 7.84 -8.33
C LYS A 334 -12.48 7.07 -7.52
N ALA A 335 -12.55 7.12 -6.20
CA ALA A 335 -11.67 6.35 -5.33
C ALA A 335 -11.79 4.85 -5.63
N LEU A 336 -13.02 4.33 -5.74
CA LEU A 336 -13.29 2.91 -6.04
C LEU A 336 -12.65 2.39 -7.34
N GLN A 337 -12.32 3.27 -8.29
CA GLN A 337 -11.72 2.89 -9.58
C GLN A 337 -10.18 2.85 -9.55
N GLN A 338 -9.56 3.30 -8.45
CA GLN A 338 -8.11 3.39 -8.36
C GLN A 338 -7.52 2.04 -7.97
N GLU A 339 -6.95 1.38 -8.97
CA GLU A 339 -6.22 0.14 -8.83
C GLU A 339 -4.78 0.43 -8.38
N ASN A 340 -4.31 -0.30 -7.37
CA ASN A 340 -2.92 -0.21 -6.93
C ASN A 340 -2.01 -1.16 -7.72
N SER A 341 -0.71 -1.08 -7.46
CA SER A 341 0.33 -1.90 -8.11
C SER A 341 0.17 -3.42 -7.94
N LYS A 342 -0.73 -3.86 -7.05
CA LYS A 342 -1.06 -5.26 -6.75
C LYS A 342 -2.44 -5.69 -7.25
N ASN A 343 -2.99 -4.94 -8.22
CA ASN A 343 -4.34 -5.12 -8.76
C ASN A 343 -5.45 -5.09 -7.68
N LEU A 344 -5.20 -4.41 -6.55
CA LEU A 344 -6.12 -4.33 -5.43
C LEU A 344 -6.93 -3.03 -5.52
N LEU A 345 -8.18 -3.16 -5.96
CA LEU A 345 -9.18 -2.08 -5.90
C LEU A 345 -9.75 -1.90 -4.48
N PRO A 346 -10.23 -0.70 -4.12
CA PRO A 346 -10.79 -0.45 -2.78
C PRO A 346 -12.01 -1.30 -2.45
N LEU A 347 -12.77 -1.77 -3.44
CA LEU A 347 -13.89 -2.69 -3.18
C LEU A 347 -13.40 -4.02 -2.57
N HIS A 348 -12.23 -4.52 -2.96
CA HIS A 348 -11.64 -5.70 -2.33
C HIS A 348 -11.34 -5.46 -0.85
N THR A 349 -10.76 -4.30 -0.52
CA THR A 349 -10.46 -3.91 0.86
C THR A 349 -11.74 -3.71 1.68
N LEU A 350 -12.74 -3.04 1.11
CA LEU A 350 -14.05 -2.83 1.74
C LEU A 350 -14.76 -4.16 2.02
N ALA A 351 -14.65 -5.15 1.13
CA ALA A 351 -15.28 -6.46 1.30
C ALA A 351 -14.82 -7.19 2.58
N LEU A 352 -13.66 -6.83 3.14
CA LEU A 352 -13.12 -7.37 4.38
C LEU A 352 -13.63 -6.63 5.64
N SER A 353 -14.38 -5.54 5.47
CA SER A 353 -14.97 -4.76 6.56
C SER A 353 -16.25 -5.41 7.09
N ASP A 354 -16.81 -4.85 8.17
CA ASP A 354 -18.11 -5.30 8.69
C ASP A 354 -19.26 -5.00 7.69
N LEU A 355 -20.36 -5.72 7.87
CA LEU A 355 -21.49 -5.69 6.94
C LEU A 355 -22.14 -4.30 6.81
N ASP A 356 -22.19 -3.53 7.90
CA ASP A 356 -22.83 -2.22 7.88
C ASP A 356 -21.97 -1.22 7.10
N THR A 357 -20.65 -1.31 7.26
CA THR A 357 -19.67 -0.55 6.48
C THR A 357 -19.76 -0.86 4.98
N VAL A 358 -19.81 -2.15 4.61
CA VAL A 358 -19.99 -2.57 3.20
C VAL A 358 -21.31 -2.08 2.64
N SER A 359 -22.39 -2.20 3.41
CA SER A 359 -23.73 -1.78 2.98
C SER A 359 -23.78 -0.28 2.71
N LEU A 360 -23.19 0.52 3.60
CA LEU A 360 -23.09 1.97 3.43
C LEU A 360 -22.24 2.34 2.22
N ALA A 361 -21.10 1.67 2.01
CA ALA A 361 -20.26 1.88 0.82
C ALA A 361 -21.04 1.63 -0.48
N LEU A 362 -21.80 0.54 -0.55
CA LEU A 362 -22.64 0.22 -1.72
C LEU A 362 -23.78 1.23 -1.90
N GLU A 363 -24.38 1.71 -0.81
CA GLU A 363 -25.39 2.78 -0.87
C GLU A 363 -24.79 4.06 -1.51
N ILE A 364 -23.63 4.51 -1.03
CA ILE A 364 -22.94 5.70 -1.54
C ILE A 364 -22.60 5.52 -3.03
N ALA A 365 -22.01 4.38 -3.41
CA ALA A 365 -21.69 4.07 -4.80
C ALA A 365 -22.92 4.13 -5.71
N SER A 366 -24.07 3.65 -5.24
CA SER A 366 -25.32 3.61 -6.02
C SER A 366 -25.94 4.98 -6.32
N ARG A 367 -25.42 6.06 -5.75
CA ARG A 367 -25.92 7.43 -5.99
C ARG A 367 -25.44 8.04 -7.31
N THR A 368 -24.40 7.47 -7.92
CA THR A 368 -23.83 7.97 -9.19
C THR A 368 -23.66 6.84 -10.18
N GLN A 369 -23.80 7.13 -11.47
CA GLN A 369 -23.55 6.11 -12.51
C GLN A 369 -22.08 5.64 -12.49
N GLU A 370 -21.15 6.57 -12.24
CA GLU A 370 -19.72 6.26 -12.08
C GLU A 370 -19.49 5.27 -10.94
N GLY A 371 -20.18 5.43 -9.80
CA GLY A 371 -20.06 4.52 -8.66
C GLY A 371 -20.69 3.15 -8.93
N ILE A 372 -21.83 3.12 -9.61
CA ILE A 372 -22.48 1.87 -10.07
C ILE A 372 -21.53 1.08 -10.98
N ASP A 373 -20.94 1.75 -11.98
CA ASP A 373 -20.04 1.12 -12.93
C ASP A 373 -18.70 0.72 -12.26
N ALA A 374 -18.19 1.52 -11.30
CA ALA A 374 -16.99 1.19 -10.53
C ALA A 374 -17.15 -0.09 -9.68
N VAL A 375 -18.26 -0.19 -8.94
CA VAL A 375 -18.58 -1.41 -8.16
C VAL A 375 -18.69 -2.61 -9.10
N THR A 376 -19.40 -2.46 -10.21
CA THR A 376 -19.68 -3.54 -11.15
C THR A 376 -18.43 -4.05 -11.85
N ASN A 377 -17.56 -3.15 -12.34
CA ASN A 377 -16.28 -3.51 -12.95
C ASN A 377 -15.35 -4.24 -11.98
N SER A 378 -15.35 -3.83 -10.70
CA SER A 378 -14.50 -4.43 -9.67
C SER A 378 -14.83 -5.90 -9.41
N LEU A 379 -16.05 -6.36 -9.70
CA LEU A 379 -16.50 -7.74 -9.42
C LEU A 379 -15.71 -8.81 -10.18
N CYS A 380 -15.16 -8.47 -11.34
CA CYS A 380 -14.48 -9.41 -12.23
C CYS A 380 -12.96 -9.17 -12.34
N ILE A 381 -12.39 -8.35 -11.45
CA ILE A 381 -10.94 -8.10 -11.38
C ILE A 381 -10.36 -9.02 -10.31
N LEU A 382 -9.19 -9.62 -10.58
CA LEU A 382 -8.48 -10.47 -9.64
C LEU A 382 -7.36 -9.66 -8.98
N THR A 383 -7.25 -9.79 -7.66
CA THR A 383 -6.03 -9.41 -6.95
C THR A 383 -4.87 -10.34 -7.32
N ASP A 384 -3.65 -9.95 -6.96
CA ASP A 384 -2.46 -10.82 -7.06
C ASP A 384 -2.57 -12.12 -6.24
N THR A 385 -3.45 -12.15 -5.23
CA THR A 385 -3.79 -13.36 -4.47
C THR A 385 -4.90 -14.19 -5.12
N HIS A 386 -5.22 -13.92 -6.38
CA HIS A 386 -6.27 -14.58 -7.15
C HIS A 386 -7.62 -14.57 -6.45
N CYS A 387 -8.05 -13.42 -5.93
CA CYS A 387 -9.37 -13.24 -5.34
C CYS A 387 -10.10 -12.11 -6.05
N SER A 388 -11.35 -12.33 -6.47
CA SER A 388 -12.19 -11.25 -7.01
C SER A 388 -13.03 -10.57 -5.92
N ALA A 389 -13.41 -9.31 -6.14
CA ALA A 389 -14.34 -8.64 -5.23
C ALA A 389 -15.67 -9.39 -5.11
N PHE A 390 -16.15 -10.01 -6.19
CA PHE A 390 -17.36 -10.84 -6.15
C PHE A 390 -17.24 -12.02 -5.19
N PHE A 391 -16.10 -12.73 -5.22
CA PHE A 391 -15.83 -13.83 -4.31
C PHE A 391 -15.70 -13.34 -2.86
N LEU A 392 -14.92 -12.28 -2.62
CA LEU A 392 -14.72 -11.72 -1.27
C LEU A 392 -16.04 -11.22 -0.66
N LEU A 393 -16.85 -10.49 -1.42
CA LEU A 393 -18.17 -10.01 -0.97
C LEU A 393 -19.12 -11.18 -0.73
N GLY A 394 -19.08 -12.22 -1.56
CA GLY A 394 -19.82 -13.45 -1.32
C GLY A 394 -19.44 -14.09 0.00
N TYR A 395 -18.15 -14.23 0.28
CA TYR A 395 -17.66 -14.93 1.45
C TYR A 395 -17.82 -14.13 2.77
N TYR A 396 -17.41 -12.87 2.77
CA TYR A 396 -17.34 -12.04 3.98
C TYR A 396 -18.59 -11.17 4.20
N ALA A 397 -19.32 -10.85 3.14
CA ALA A 397 -20.45 -9.92 3.17
C ALA A 397 -21.67 -10.44 2.38
N SER A 398 -21.93 -11.76 2.43
CA SER A 398 -22.94 -12.45 1.59
C SER A 398 -24.32 -11.78 1.56
N LYS A 399 -24.73 -11.17 2.68
CA LYS A 399 -26.00 -10.44 2.82
C LYS A 399 -26.10 -9.21 1.91
N THR A 400 -24.99 -8.69 1.41
CA THR A 400 -24.95 -7.57 0.44
C THR A 400 -25.10 -8.01 -1.02
N LEU A 401 -25.02 -9.31 -1.33
CA LEU A 401 -25.13 -9.82 -2.71
C LEU A 401 -26.39 -9.37 -3.45
N PRO A 402 -27.60 -9.34 -2.84
CA PRO A 402 -28.78 -8.78 -3.52
C PRO A 402 -28.60 -7.31 -3.94
N THR A 403 -27.95 -6.50 -3.10
CA THR A 403 -27.65 -5.09 -3.39
C THR A 403 -26.62 -4.97 -4.50
N ILE A 404 -25.56 -5.78 -4.47
CA ILE A 404 -24.53 -5.82 -5.52
C ILE A 404 -25.16 -6.18 -6.87
N LEU A 405 -26.01 -7.22 -6.91
CA LEU A 405 -26.70 -7.61 -8.14
C LEU A 405 -27.67 -6.52 -8.62
N ARG A 406 -28.35 -5.82 -7.71
CA ARG A 406 -29.17 -4.66 -8.08
C ARG A 406 -28.33 -3.54 -8.70
N ILE A 407 -27.16 -3.24 -8.14
CA ILE A 407 -26.21 -2.24 -8.68
C ILE A 407 -25.73 -2.68 -10.07
N ALA A 408 -25.28 -3.93 -10.22
CA ALA A 408 -24.85 -4.46 -11.51
C ALA A 408 -25.98 -4.45 -12.56
N ASP A 409 -27.23 -4.66 -12.15
CA ASP A 409 -28.40 -4.61 -13.04
C ASP A 409 -28.68 -3.21 -13.62
N GLN A 410 -28.17 -2.17 -12.94
CA GLN A 410 -28.25 -0.75 -13.31
C GLN A 410 -26.99 -0.26 -14.04
N SER A 411 -25.94 -1.08 -14.09
CA SER A 411 -24.67 -0.72 -14.70
C SER A 411 -24.67 -0.91 -16.21
N ASN A 412 -23.91 -0.07 -16.91
CA ASN A 412 -23.71 -0.19 -18.36
C ASN A 412 -22.91 -1.44 -18.74
N CYS A 413 -22.03 -1.91 -17.84
CA CYS A 413 -21.20 -3.11 -18.04
C CYS A 413 -21.72 -4.35 -17.29
N GLY A 414 -22.84 -4.25 -16.58
CA GLY A 414 -23.35 -5.30 -15.68
C GLY A 414 -23.48 -6.68 -16.30
N SER A 415 -23.99 -6.76 -17.53
CA SER A 415 -24.11 -8.04 -18.24
C SER A 415 -22.76 -8.72 -18.46
N ILE A 416 -21.72 -7.97 -18.82
CA ILE A 416 -20.39 -8.52 -19.09
C ILE A 416 -19.69 -8.84 -17.75
N SER A 417 -19.64 -7.89 -16.82
CA SER A 417 -18.92 -8.06 -15.55
C SER A 417 -19.50 -9.18 -14.70
N ILE A 418 -20.83 -9.33 -14.63
CA ILE A 418 -21.44 -10.46 -13.91
C ILE A 418 -21.14 -11.79 -14.61
N ALA A 419 -21.26 -11.86 -15.94
CA ALA A 419 -20.91 -13.07 -16.67
C ALA A 419 -19.44 -13.47 -16.44
N GLN A 420 -18.52 -12.51 -16.45
CA GLN A 420 -17.12 -12.74 -16.15
C GLN A 420 -16.93 -13.19 -14.69
N ALA A 421 -17.50 -12.47 -13.72
CA ALA A 421 -17.36 -12.78 -12.30
C ALA A 421 -17.85 -14.20 -11.95
N LEU A 422 -18.95 -14.66 -12.57
CA LEU A 422 -19.48 -16.02 -12.38
C LEU A 422 -18.50 -17.10 -12.84
N PHE A 423 -17.69 -16.85 -13.85
CA PHE A 423 -16.72 -17.82 -14.38
C PHE A 423 -15.27 -17.45 -14.12
N LEU A 424 -15.04 -16.51 -13.22
CA LEU A 424 -13.71 -16.16 -12.74
C LEU A 424 -13.36 -17.10 -11.59
N LYS A 425 -12.17 -17.69 -11.64
CA LYS A 425 -11.67 -18.56 -10.57
C LYS A 425 -11.00 -17.72 -9.49
N SER A 426 -11.56 -17.75 -8.29
CA SER A 426 -10.94 -17.21 -7.07
C SER A 426 -10.54 -18.36 -6.15
N GLU A 427 -9.27 -18.44 -5.76
CA GLU A 427 -8.75 -19.58 -4.97
C GLU A 427 -9.17 -20.97 -5.52
N LYS A 428 -9.16 -21.13 -6.85
CA LYS A 428 -9.59 -22.34 -7.59
C LYS A 428 -11.11 -22.59 -7.63
N ILE A 429 -11.92 -21.81 -6.94
CA ILE A 429 -13.40 -21.91 -6.94
C ILE A 429 -13.97 -20.94 -7.98
N LEU A 430 -14.93 -21.40 -8.79
CA LEU A 430 -15.63 -20.52 -9.74
C LEU A 430 -16.60 -19.59 -8.99
N GLY A 431 -16.74 -18.35 -9.43
CA GLY A 431 -17.70 -17.41 -8.82
C GLY A 431 -19.14 -17.95 -8.79
N LEU A 432 -19.56 -18.72 -9.80
CA LEU A 432 -20.86 -19.38 -9.86
C LEU A 432 -20.99 -20.47 -8.78
N GLU A 433 -19.94 -21.25 -8.56
CA GLU A 433 -19.91 -22.27 -7.52
C GLU A 433 -19.99 -21.63 -6.13
N ALA A 434 -19.18 -20.61 -5.89
CA ALA A 434 -19.24 -19.85 -4.64
C ALA A 434 -20.63 -19.22 -4.41
N LEU A 435 -21.24 -18.63 -5.45
CA LEU A 435 -22.56 -18.04 -5.36
C LEU A 435 -23.65 -19.08 -5.08
N ALA A 436 -23.63 -20.22 -5.79
CA ALA A 436 -24.60 -21.28 -5.61
C ALA A 436 -24.53 -21.90 -4.21
N TYR A 437 -23.33 -22.01 -3.65
CA TYR A 437 -23.13 -22.49 -2.29
C TYR A 437 -23.55 -21.46 -1.22
N ILE A 438 -23.11 -20.20 -1.35
CA ILE A 438 -23.25 -19.20 -0.28
C ILE A 438 -24.61 -18.49 -0.32
N ALA A 439 -25.12 -18.20 -1.52
CA ALA A 439 -26.34 -17.44 -1.72
C ALA A 439 -27.12 -17.97 -2.95
N PRO A 440 -27.60 -19.23 -2.90
CA PRO A 440 -28.29 -19.87 -4.02
C PRO A 440 -29.47 -19.04 -4.57
N GLN A 441 -30.17 -18.31 -3.69
CA GLN A 441 -31.26 -17.41 -4.06
C GLN A 441 -30.84 -16.27 -5.01
N CYS A 442 -29.55 -15.95 -5.09
CA CYS A 442 -29.01 -14.90 -5.95
C CYS A 442 -28.61 -15.40 -7.36
N VAL A 443 -28.49 -16.72 -7.57
CA VAL A 443 -27.96 -17.28 -8.84
C VAL A 443 -28.84 -16.91 -10.03
N MET A 444 -30.16 -17.09 -9.91
CA MET A 444 -31.08 -16.76 -10.99
C MET A 444 -31.00 -15.28 -11.38
N LYS A 445 -30.89 -14.37 -10.39
CA LYS A 445 -30.75 -12.94 -10.65
C LYS A 445 -29.43 -12.61 -11.35
N ALA A 446 -28.32 -13.22 -10.94
CA ALA A 446 -27.02 -13.04 -11.59
C ALA A 446 -27.06 -13.49 -13.06
N ILE A 447 -27.65 -14.64 -13.34
CA ILE A 447 -27.82 -15.16 -14.71
C ILE A 447 -28.71 -14.22 -15.53
N GLN A 448 -29.82 -13.73 -14.97
CA GLN A 448 -30.69 -12.76 -15.63
C GLN A 448 -29.94 -11.49 -16.03
N ILE A 449 -29.04 -10.98 -15.19
CA ILE A 449 -28.20 -9.81 -15.50
C ILE A 449 -27.22 -10.17 -16.63
N ALA A 450 -26.53 -11.31 -16.52
CA ALA A 450 -25.54 -11.77 -17.50
C ALA A 450 -26.13 -11.87 -18.92
N VAL A 451 -27.37 -12.34 -19.06
CA VAL A 451 -28.03 -12.50 -20.37
C VAL A 451 -28.67 -11.23 -20.95
N LYS A 452 -28.63 -10.09 -20.25
CA LYS A 452 -29.21 -8.84 -20.76
C LYS A 452 -28.50 -8.31 -22.00
N GLY A 453 -27.17 -8.47 -22.06
CA GLY A 453 -26.33 -8.05 -23.17
C GLY A 453 -25.84 -9.22 -24.00
N GLN A 454 -25.56 -8.97 -25.28
CA GLN A 454 -25.10 -9.99 -26.22
C GLN A 454 -23.73 -10.57 -25.81
N GLU A 455 -22.80 -9.73 -25.38
CA GLU A 455 -21.45 -10.15 -24.96
C GLU A 455 -21.48 -10.96 -23.66
N GLY A 456 -22.24 -10.50 -22.65
CA GLY A 456 -22.42 -11.25 -21.41
C GLY A 456 -23.09 -12.60 -21.63
N LEU A 457 -24.09 -12.68 -22.52
CA LEU A 457 -24.70 -13.95 -22.93
C LEU A 457 -23.67 -14.89 -23.58
N ALA A 458 -22.77 -14.37 -24.42
CA ALA A 458 -21.74 -15.19 -25.05
C ALA A 458 -20.75 -15.77 -24.03
N ILE A 459 -20.31 -14.95 -23.05
CA ILE A 459 -19.44 -15.39 -21.96
C ILE A 459 -20.16 -16.45 -21.10
N LEU A 460 -21.42 -16.21 -20.76
CA LEU A 460 -22.24 -17.14 -19.98
C LEU A 460 -22.37 -18.49 -20.68
N ILE A 461 -22.72 -18.52 -21.97
CA ILE A 461 -22.84 -19.78 -22.74
C ILE A 461 -21.50 -20.51 -22.74
N SER A 462 -20.40 -19.79 -22.95
CA SER A 462 -19.07 -20.38 -22.92
C SER A 462 -18.75 -21.00 -21.56
N GLY A 463 -19.05 -20.33 -20.44
CA GLY A 463 -18.81 -20.88 -19.11
C GLY A 463 -19.77 -22.02 -18.71
N MET A 464 -21.04 -21.95 -19.15
CA MET A 464 -22.06 -22.93 -18.83
C MET A 464 -21.85 -24.27 -19.53
N TYR A 465 -21.42 -24.25 -20.79
CA TYR A 465 -21.36 -25.45 -21.65
C TYR A 465 -19.95 -25.86 -22.07
N SER A 466 -18.94 -25.03 -21.82
CA SER A 466 -17.55 -25.36 -22.09
C SER A 466 -16.82 -25.56 -20.75
N PRO A 467 -16.24 -26.74 -20.49
CA PRO A 467 -15.60 -27.02 -19.21
C PRO A 467 -14.37 -26.11 -19.04
N GLN A 468 -14.38 -25.28 -17.99
CA GLN A 468 -13.19 -24.52 -17.57
C GLN A 468 -12.33 -25.40 -16.66
N GLY A 469 -11.67 -26.39 -17.25
CA GLY A 469 -10.97 -27.46 -16.53
C GLY A 469 -11.75 -28.77 -16.64
N LYS A 470 -12.46 -29.16 -15.56
CA LYS A 470 -13.20 -30.44 -15.47
C LYS A 470 -14.70 -30.34 -15.14
N VAL A 471 -15.19 -29.16 -14.75
CA VAL A 471 -16.59 -28.93 -14.36
C VAL A 471 -17.13 -27.77 -15.18
N SER A 472 -18.28 -27.96 -15.83
CA SER A 472 -18.98 -26.89 -16.56
C SER A 472 -19.95 -26.15 -15.63
N GLY A 473 -20.37 -24.94 -16.00
CA GLY A 473 -21.37 -24.21 -15.20
C GLY A 473 -22.67 -25.00 -15.01
N ILE A 474 -23.10 -25.79 -16.00
CA ILE A 474 -24.29 -26.63 -15.85
C ILE A 474 -24.10 -27.77 -14.85
N ASP A 475 -22.89 -28.29 -14.71
CA ASP A 475 -22.58 -29.32 -13.70
C ASP A 475 -22.68 -28.72 -12.29
N ILE A 476 -22.19 -27.49 -12.09
CA ILE A 476 -22.35 -26.75 -10.82
C ILE A 476 -23.83 -26.53 -10.50
N ILE A 477 -24.64 -26.09 -11.47
CA ILE A 477 -26.08 -25.89 -11.24
C ILE A 477 -26.76 -27.20 -10.82
N LYS A 478 -26.46 -28.32 -11.50
CA LYS A 478 -27.01 -29.64 -11.15
C LYS A 478 -26.62 -30.10 -9.75
N GLU A 479 -25.40 -29.79 -9.33
CA GLU A 479 -24.88 -30.20 -8.03
C GLU A 479 -25.47 -29.38 -6.89
N TYR A 480 -25.50 -28.06 -7.02
CA TYR A 480 -25.82 -27.16 -5.91
C TYR A 480 -27.27 -26.66 -5.89
N ILE A 481 -27.90 -26.49 -7.05
CA ILE A 481 -29.26 -25.89 -7.20
C ILE A 481 -30.02 -26.51 -8.39
N PRO A 482 -30.22 -27.84 -8.40
CA PRO A 482 -30.79 -28.57 -9.52
C PRO A 482 -32.19 -28.09 -9.92
N GLU A 483 -32.96 -27.54 -8.97
CA GLU A 483 -34.28 -26.99 -9.20
C GLU A 483 -34.29 -25.80 -10.17
N LEU A 484 -33.18 -25.05 -10.29
CA LEU A 484 -33.07 -23.91 -11.19
C LEU A 484 -32.57 -24.27 -12.58
N GLN A 485 -32.13 -25.51 -12.82
CA GLN A 485 -31.47 -25.92 -14.06
C GLN A 485 -32.35 -25.62 -15.29
N ARG A 486 -33.60 -26.08 -15.27
CA ARG A 486 -34.53 -25.93 -16.39
C ARG A 486 -34.82 -24.47 -16.70
N ASP A 487 -35.05 -23.67 -15.66
CA ASP A 487 -35.37 -22.25 -15.81
C ASP A 487 -34.20 -21.45 -16.39
N ILE A 488 -32.97 -21.80 -15.98
CA ILE A 488 -31.73 -21.21 -16.51
C ILE A 488 -31.54 -21.54 -17.99
N GLU A 489 -31.69 -22.81 -18.36
CA GLU A 489 -31.58 -23.26 -19.76
C GLU A 489 -32.62 -22.56 -20.65
N GLU A 490 -33.88 -22.52 -20.22
CA GLU A 490 -34.97 -21.85 -20.95
C GLU A 490 -34.70 -20.34 -21.12
N LEU A 491 -34.20 -19.68 -20.07
CA LEU A 491 -33.83 -18.26 -20.12
C LEU A 491 -32.72 -18.00 -21.14
N ILE A 492 -31.66 -18.81 -21.14
CA ILE A 492 -30.54 -18.71 -22.09
C ILE A 492 -31.03 -18.90 -23.53
N GLU A 493 -31.83 -19.95 -23.78
CA GLU A 493 -32.39 -20.22 -25.12
C GLU A 493 -33.31 -19.10 -25.62
N ARG A 494 -34.14 -18.55 -24.74
CA ARG A 494 -35.03 -17.44 -25.08
C ARG A 494 -34.24 -16.19 -25.48
N ARG A 495 -33.18 -15.87 -24.74
CA ARG A 495 -32.29 -14.73 -25.05
C ARG A 495 -31.46 -14.95 -26.31
N LEU A 496 -30.97 -16.17 -26.54
CA LEU A 496 -30.31 -16.56 -27.79
C LEU A 496 -31.19 -16.30 -29.02
N ARG A 497 -32.45 -16.76 -28.97
CA ARG A 497 -33.42 -16.55 -30.06
C ARG A 497 -33.71 -15.08 -30.29
N PHE A 498 -33.86 -14.30 -29.21
CA PHE A 498 -34.05 -12.85 -29.29
C PHE A 498 -32.91 -12.16 -30.06
N PHE A 499 -31.65 -12.36 -29.67
CA PHE A 499 -30.52 -11.74 -30.37
C PHE A 499 -30.33 -12.25 -31.81
N GLN A 500 -30.72 -13.50 -32.09
CA GLN A 500 -30.76 -14.02 -33.47
C GLN A 500 -31.79 -13.30 -34.34
N SER A 501 -32.98 -13.03 -33.80
CA SER A 501 -34.03 -12.29 -34.53
C SER A 501 -33.69 -10.83 -34.79
N GLU A 502 -32.85 -10.21 -33.96
CA GLU A 502 -32.38 -8.82 -34.18
C GLU A 502 -31.22 -8.71 -35.18
N GLY A 503 -30.76 -9.81 -35.80
CA GLY A 503 -29.56 -9.80 -36.65
C GLY A 503 -28.26 -9.56 -35.87
N ARG A 504 -28.33 -9.66 -34.53
CA ARG A 504 -27.24 -9.44 -33.56
C ARG A 504 -26.80 -10.76 -32.91
N ALA A 505 -26.89 -11.87 -33.62
CA ALA A 505 -26.48 -13.16 -33.07
C ALA A 505 -24.95 -13.20 -32.86
N PRO A 506 -24.44 -13.67 -31.71
CA PRO A 506 -23.06 -14.12 -31.65
C PRO A 506 -22.90 -15.28 -32.64
N LYS A 507 -22.07 -15.09 -33.68
CA LYS A 507 -21.84 -16.11 -34.71
C LYS A 507 -21.22 -17.35 -34.05
N LYS A 508 -21.88 -18.51 -34.19
CA LYS A 508 -21.44 -19.84 -33.72
C LYS A 508 -20.08 -20.31 -34.27
N ARG A 509 -19.39 -19.52 -35.10
CA ARG A 509 -18.10 -19.89 -35.71
C ARG A 509 -17.12 -18.73 -35.67
N GLY A 510 -16.06 -18.91 -34.89
CA GLY A 510 -14.85 -18.09 -34.90
C GLY A 510 -14.93 -16.82 -34.06
N PHE A 511 -14.64 -16.94 -32.76
CA PHE A 511 -14.11 -15.82 -31.97
C PHE A 511 -12.63 -16.10 -31.65
N PRO A 512 -11.78 -15.06 -31.60
CA PRO A 512 -10.33 -15.23 -31.64
C PRO A 512 -9.79 -15.83 -30.34
N LEU A 513 -8.89 -16.82 -30.51
CA LEU A 513 -8.21 -17.63 -29.50
C LEU A 513 -7.31 -16.86 -28.51
N THR A 514 -7.29 -15.53 -28.53
CA THR A 514 -6.32 -14.74 -27.75
C THR A 514 -6.59 -14.71 -26.25
N PHE A 515 -7.81 -15.02 -25.78
CA PHE A 515 -8.16 -15.01 -24.35
C PHE A 515 -7.93 -16.37 -23.65
N PHE A 516 -7.76 -17.46 -24.40
CA PHE A 516 -7.69 -18.83 -23.84
C PHE A 516 -6.36 -19.20 -23.18
N LYS A 517 -5.30 -18.38 -23.33
CA LYS A 517 -3.96 -18.69 -22.82
C LYS A 517 -3.73 -18.32 -21.34
N MET A 518 -4.65 -17.62 -20.67
CA MET A 518 -4.45 -17.17 -19.29
C MET A 518 -5.02 -18.11 -18.20
N ILE A 519 -5.77 -19.15 -18.57
CA ILE A 519 -6.62 -19.93 -17.63
C ILE A 519 -6.08 -21.35 -17.34
N GLN A 520 -4.91 -21.72 -17.89
CA GLN A 520 -4.36 -23.08 -17.73
C GLN A 520 -3.03 -23.09 -16.98
N SER A 521 -3.06 -23.21 -15.65
CA SER A 521 -2.05 -23.98 -14.91
C SER A 521 -2.42 -24.27 -13.45
N GLU A 522 -2.27 -25.56 -13.12
CA GLU A 522 -1.93 -26.17 -11.83
C GLU A 522 -3.00 -26.66 -10.83
N ASP A 523 -2.86 -27.97 -10.56
CA ASP A 523 -3.64 -28.87 -9.72
C ASP A 523 -3.27 -28.79 -8.22
N ARG A 524 -4.19 -29.39 -7.43
CA ARG A 524 -4.03 -30.10 -6.14
C ARG A 524 -4.73 -29.49 -4.92
N ASP A 525 -5.39 -30.43 -4.24
CA ASP A 525 -5.96 -30.55 -2.89
C ASP A 525 -6.72 -29.37 -2.28
N ILE A 526 -7.98 -29.68 -1.95
CA ILE A 526 -8.96 -28.85 -1.25
C ILE A 526 -8.53 -28.72 0.21
N LEU A 527 -8.02 -27.56 0.58
CA LEU A 527 -7.91 -27.10 1.96
C LEU A 527 -8.70 -25.80 2.10
N PRO A 528 -9.26 -25.49 3.28
CA PRO A 528 -9.89 -24.20 3.51
C PRO A 528 -8.87 -23.06 3.28
N PRO A 529 -9.33 -21.86 2.89
CA PRO A 529 -8.46 -20.72 2.64
C PRO A 529 -7.45 -20.54 3.77
N SER A 530 -6.17 -20.46 3.40
CA SER A 530 -5.12 -20.12 4.35
C SER A 530 -5.38 -18.71 4.91
N LYS A 531 -4.82 -18.41 6.09
CA LYS A 531 -4.87 -17.07 6.75
C LYS A 531 -4.32 -15.90 5.90
N ALA A 532 -3.99 -16.11 4.62
CA ALA A 532 -3.48 -15.14 3.68
C ALA A 532 -4.50 -14.04 3.31
N CYS A 533 -5.80 -14.32 3.19
CA CYS A 533 -6.80 -13.29 2.87
C CYS A 533 -7.04 -12.25 3.98
N ARG A 534 -6.60 -12.52 5.23
CA ARG A 534 -6.55 -11.51 6.31
C ARG A 534 -5.25 -10.71 6.36
N ARG A 535 -4.33 -10.95 5.43
CA ARG A 535 -3.00 -10.30 5.36
C ARG A 535 -2.89 -9.31 4.18
N VAL A 536 -4.03 -8.84 3.67
CA VAL A 536 -4.10 -7.66 2.78
C VAL A 536 -4.17 -6.41 3.66
#